data_AF-A0A969D868-F1
#
_entry.id   AF-A0A969D868-F1
#
_cell.length_a   1.000
_cell.length_b   1.000
_cell.length_c   1.000
_cell.angle_alpha   90.00
_cell.angle_beta   90.00
_cell.angle_gamma   90.00
#
_symmetry.space_group_name_H-M   'P 1'
#
loop_
_entity.id
_entity.type
_entity.pdbx_description
1 polymer ?
#
loop_
_entity_poly.entity_id
_entity_poly.type
_entity_poly.pdbx_seq_one_letter_code
_entity_poly.pdbx_strand_id
1 'polypeptide(L)'
;MSLIGALRNFFSKLAGESDTVTQPWWLQIITDQPTCIYYFGPFASPQEAQRHQAGYIDDLSAEGARVFPPTLVQGNPPELTIEGETAKQRLTQIDSVSALQLR
;
A
#
# COMPACT_ATOMS: atom_id res chain seq x y z
N MET A 1 -38.89 -34.52 -5.12
CA MET A 1 -37.55 -34.25 -4.56
C MET A 1 -36.71 -33.56 -5.63
N SER A 2 -36.41 -32.27 -5.47
CA SER A 2 -35.88 -31.44 -6.55
C SER A 2 -34.38 -31.66 -6.78
N LEU A 3 -34.00 -32.08 -8.00
CA LEU A 3 -32.61 -32.22 -8.48
C LEU A 3 -31.80 -30.91 -8.37
N ILE A 4 -32.48 -29.77 -8.23
CA ILE A 4 -31.89 -28.44 -8.07
C ILE A 4 -31.09 -28.34 -6.76
N GLY A 5 -31.46 -29.12 -5.72
CA GLY A 5 -30.74 -29.14 -4.45
C GLY A 5 -29.37 -29.82 -4.51
N ALA A 6 -29.22 -30.85 -5.35
CA ALA A 6 -27.95 -31.56 -5.52
C ALA A 6 -26.93 -30.74 -6.30
N LEU A 7 -27.39 -29.99 -7.32
CA LEU A 7 -26.52 -29.13 -8.11
C LEU A 7 -25.99 -27.94 -7.28
N ARG A 8 -26.84 -27.34 -6.44
CA ARG A 8 -26.42 -26.26 -5.52
C ARG A 8 -25.32 -26.72 -4.56
N ASN A 9 -25.43 -27.95 -4.04
CA ASN A 9 -24.43 -28.52 -3.14
C ASN A 9 -23.14 -28.95 -3.85
N PHE A 10 -23.20 -29.15 -5.17
CA PHE A 10 -22.03 -29.42 -5.99
C PHE A 10 -21.27 -28.13 -6.33
N PHE A 11 -21.97 -27.04 -6.64
CA PHE A 11 -21.36 -25.74 -6.91
C PHE A 11 -20.68 -25.13 -5.67
N SER A 12 -21.18 -25.39 -4.46
CA SER A 12 -20.52 -24.95 -3.22
C SER A 12 -19.20 -25.69 -2.93
N LYS A 13 -18.91 -26.81 -3.61
CA LYS A 13 -17.65 -27.56 -3.42
C LYS A 13 -16.55 -27.15 -4.43
N LEU A 14 -16.84 -26.21 -5.33
CA LEU A 14 -15.88 -25.63 -6.27
C LEU A 14 -15.48 -24.20 -5.92
N ALA A 15 -16.04 -23.63 -4.84
CA ALA A 15 -15.62 -22.33 -4.34
C ALA A 15 -14.32 -22.48 -3.54
N GLY A 16 -13.19 -22.29 -4.24
CA GLY A 16 -12.01 -21.63 -3.71
C GLY A 16 -11.20 -22.42 -2.69
N GLU A 17 -10.16 -23.08 -3.20
CA GLU A 17 -8.78 -22.96 -2.73
C GLU A 17 -8.62 -21.95 -1.57
N SER A 18 -8.02 -22.36 -0.45
CA SER A 18 -7.58 -21.41 0.57
C SER A 18 -6.51 -20.50 -0.03
N ASP A 19 -6.93 -19.37 -0.58
CA ASP A 19 -6.03 -18.25 -0.88
C ASP A 19 -5.33 -17.90 0.43
N THR A 20 -4.07 -18.28 0.58
CA THR A 20 -3.21 -17.64 1.56
C THR A 20 -3.26 -16.16 1.23
N VAL A 21 -3.97 -15.35 2.03
CA VAL A 21 -4.10 -13.90 1.82
C VAL A 21 -2.74 -13.28 2.06
N THR A 22 -1.86 -13.35 1.06
CA THR A 22 -0.60 -12.63 1.05
C THR A 22 -0.92 -11.16 0.89
N GLN A 23 -0.72 -10.38 1.95
CA GLN A 23 -0.90 -8.94 1.88
C GLN A 23 0.12 -8.35 0.88
N PRO A 24 -0.32 -7.54 -0.10
CA PRO A 24 0.57 -6.99 -1.09
C PRO A 24 1.51 -5.96 -0.46
N TRP A 25 2.62 -5.73 -1.16
CA TRP A 25 3.60 -4.71 -0.82
C TRP A 25 3.27 -3.40 -1.51
N TRP A 26 3.50 -2.30 -0.79
CA TRP A 26 3.32 -0.94 -1.29
C TRP A 26 4.56 -0.12 -0.99
N LEU A 27 4.91 0.74 -1.92
CA LEU A 27 5.95 1.72 -1.75
C LEU A 27 5.31 3.03 -1.31
N GLN A 28 5.54 3.41 -0.05
CA GLN A 28 5.15 4.69 0.51
C GLN A 28 6.23 5.73 0.18
N ILE A 29 5.85 6.80 -0.52
CA ILE A 29 6.72 7.92 -0.85
C ILE A 29 6.12 9.20 -0.28
N ILE A 30 6.90 9.94 0.50
CA ILE A 30 6.49 11.21 1.09
C ILE A 30 7.21 12.35 0.38
N THR A 31 6.51 13.44 0.14
CA THR A 31 7.03 14.68 -0.45
C THR A 31 6.87 15.85 0.53
N ASP A 32 7.75 16.85 0.44
CA ASP A 32 7.78 18.03 1.33
C ASP A 32 6.97 19.22 0.76
N GLN A 33 7.07 19.47 -0.55
CA GLN A 33 6.48 20.64 -1.23
C GLN A 33 5.89 20.29 -2.61
N PRO A 34 4.55 20.14 -2.74
CA PRO A 34 3.58 20.08 -1.65
C PRO A 34 3.80 18.85 -0.74
N THR A 35 3.25 18.90 0.48
CA THR A 35 3.31 17.73 1.38
C THR A 35 2.29 16.69 0.92
N CYS A 36 2.76 15.59 0.34
CA CYS A 36 1.92 14.48 -0.11
C CYS A 36 2.50 13.12 0.32
N ILE A 37 1.63 12.14 0.54
CA ILE A 37 1.98 10.73 0.79
C ILE A 37 1.38 9.90 -0.35
N TYR A 38 2.23 9.22 -1.10
CA TYR A 38 1.86 8.34 -2.20
C TYR A 38 2.07 6.88 -1.82
N TYR A 39 1.16 5.99 -2.21
CA TYR A 39 1.32 4.55 -2.13
C TYR A 39 1.28 3.93 -3.53
N PHE A 40 2.44 3.46 -4.00
CA PHE A 40 2.55 2.75 -5.28
C PHE A 40 2.49 1.24 -5.08
N GLY A 41 1.75 0.54 -5.93
CA GLY A 41 1.50 -0.89 -5.83
C GLY A 41 0.12 -1.26 -6.42
N PRO A 42 -0.43 -2.44 -6.08
CA PRO A 42 0.15 -3.47 -5.22
C PRO A 42 1.31 -4.22 -5.90
N PHE A 43 2.35 -4.57 -5.14
CA PHE A 43 3.45 -5.43 -5.56
C PHE A 43 3.36 -6.82 -4.91
N ALA A 44 3.78 -7.85 -5.65
CA ALA A 44 3.83 -9.21 -5.14
C ALA A 44 4.98 -9.42 -4.14
N SER A 45 6.02 -8.58 -4.19
CA SER A 45 7.20 -8.70 -3.30
C SER A 45 7.87 -7.35 -3.01
N PRO A 46 8.64 -7.23 -1.91
CA PRO A 46 9.48 -6.06 -1.64
C PRO A 46 10.46 -5.77 -2.78
N GLN A 47 11.04 -6.82 -3.37
CA GLN A 47 12.05 -6.70 -4.42
C GLN A 47 11.44 -6.15 -5.72
N GLU A 48 10.17 -6.44 -5.98
CA GLU A 48 9.44 -5.83 -7.10
C GLU A 48 9.23 -4.33 -6.85
N ALA A 49 8.74 -3.96 -5.67
CA ALA A 49 8.58 -2.56 -5.31
C ALA A 49 9.89 -1.77 -5.42
N GLN A 50 11.01 -2.33 -4.96
CA GLN A 50 12.35 -1.74 -5.07
C GLN A 50 12.82 -1.55 -6.52
N ARG A 51 12.48 -2.49 -7.41
CA ARG A 51 12.81 -2.38 -8.85
C ARG A 51 12.09 -1.20 -9.52
N HIS A 52 10.89 -0.87 -9.07
CA HIS A 52 10.10 0.26 -9.59
C HIS A 52 10.36 1.58 -8.84
N GLN A 53 10.93 1.52 -7.62
CA GLN A 53 11.14 2.67 -6.74
C GLN A 53 11.82 3.85 -7.41
N ALA A 54 12.92 3.61 -8.14
CA ALA A 54 13.68 4.70 -8.76
C ALA A 54 12.83 5.48 -9.77
N GLY A 55 12.02 4.80 -10.59
CA GLY A 55 11.14 5.45 -11.56
C GLY A 55 10.13 6.40 -10.90
N TYR A 56 9.49 5.98 -9.80
CA TYR A 56 8.55 6.85 -9.08
C TYR A 56 9.24 8.06 -8.45
N ILE A 57 10.46 7.90 -7.91
CA ILE A 57 11.22 9.02 -7.35
C ILE A 57 11.62 10.00 -8.45
N ASP A 58 12.08 9.49 -9.59
CA ASP A 58 12.51 10.31 -10.73
C ASP A 58 11.34 11.11 -11.28
N ASP A 59 10.17 10.49 -11.44
CA ASP A 59 8.94 11.16 -11.89
C ASP A 59 8.53 12.28 -10.93
N LEU A 60 8.46 12.00 -9.62
CA LEU A 60 8.12 13.01 -8.61
C LEU A 60 9.16 14.14 -8.54
N SER A 61 10.44 13.81 -8.66
CA SER A 61 11.53 14.79 -8.66
C SER A 61 11.50 15.67 -9.91
N ALA A 62 11.14 15.11 -11.07
CA ALA A 62 10.98 15.84 -12.33
C ALA A 62 9.81 16.83 -12.27
N GLU A 63 8.78 16.54 -11.48
CA GLU A 63 7.69 17.48 -11.16
C GLU A 63 8.10 18.57 -10.15
N GLY A 64 9.35 18.53 -9.65
CA GLY A 64 9.89 19.49 -8.69
C GLY A 64 9.59 19.15 -7.23
N ALA A 65 9.04 17.96 -6.95
CA ALA A 65 8.78 17.54 -5.58
C ALA A 65 10.08 17.09 -4.89
N ARG A 66 10.27 17.55 -3.65
CA ARG A 66 11.34 17.00 -2.78
C ARG A 66 10.84 15.72 -2.11
N VAL A 67 11.45 14.59 -2.46
CA VAL A 67 11.09 13.26 -1.98
C VAL A 67 11.91 12.87 -0.74
N PHE A 68 11.25 12.33 0.28
CA PHE A 68 11.89 11.68 1.43
C PHE A 68 12.25 10.22 1.11
N PRO A 69 13.15 9.59 1.89
CA PRO A 69 13.46 8.16 1.72
C PRO A 69 12.17 7.31 1.70
N PRO A 70 11.93 6.53 0.63
CA PRO A 70 10.71 5.75 0.52
C PRO A 70 10.71 4.59 1.50
N THR A 71 9.52 4.20 1.94
CA THR A 71 9.30 3.12 2.90
C THR A 71 8.45 2.01 2.28
N LEU A 72 8.79 0.76 2.54
CA LEU A 72 7.99 -0.39 2.13
C LEU A 72 7.00 -0.78 3.22
N VAL A 73 5.72 -0.90 2.86
CA VAL A 73 4.65 -1.28 3.77
C VAL A 73 3.86 -2.45 3.19
N GLN A 74 3.43 -3.39 4.02
CA GLN A 74 2.48 -4.44 3.64
C GLN A 74 1.06 -4.04 4.05
N GLY A 75 0.08 -4.41 3.25
CA GLY A 75 -1.33 -4.27 3.62
C GLY A 75 -2.18 -3.71 2.49
N ASN A 76 -3.22 -2.96 2.88
CA ASN A 76 -4.13 -2.30 1.95
C ASN A 76 -4.26 -0.83 2.37
N PRO A 77 -3.54 0.10 1.72
CA PRO A 77 -3.65 1.51 2.03
C PRO A 77 -5.09 1.98 1.78
N PRO A 78 -5.70 2.74 2.70
CA PRO A 78 -7.08 3.21 2.55
C PRO A 78 -7.22 4.25 1.43
N GLU A 79 -6.11 4.90 1.05
CA GLU A 79 -6.03 5.95 0.03
C GLU A 79 -4.63 5.92 -0.60
N LEU A 80 -4.56 6.08 -1.93
CA LEU A 80 -3.30 5.99 -2.68
C LEU A 80 -2.51 7.31 -2.69
N THR A 81 -3.20 8.44 -2.56
CA THR A 81 -2.60 9.77 -2.54
C THR A 81 -3.26 10.57 -1.44
N ILE A 82 -2.48 11.00 -0.46
CA ILE A 82 -2.94 11.84 0.64
C ILE A 82 -2.21 13.17 0.52
N GLU A 83 -2.93 14.28 0.46
CA GLU A 83 -2.36 15.60 0.22
C GLU A 83 -2.73 16.62 1.32
N GLY A 84 -2.03 17.75 1.32
CA GLY A 84 -2.39 18.91 2.12
C GLY A 84 -2.30 18.68 3.64
N GLU A 85 -3.30 19.17 4.37
CA GLU A 85 -3.30 19.14 5.84
C GLU A 85 -3.37 17.70 6.38
N THR A 86 -4.11 16.82 5.69
CA THR A 86 -4.22 15.41 6.09
C THR A 86 -2.87 14.70 6.00
N ALA A 87 -2.07 14.99 4.97
CA ALA A 87 -0.71 14.46 4.86
C ALA A 87 0.16 14.93 6.04
N LYS A 88 0.16 16.24 6.33
CA LYS A 88 0.92 16.83 7.45
C LYS A 88 0.52 16.23 8.81
N GLN A 89 -0.77 16.04 9.05
CA GLN A 89 -1.28 15.42 10.28
C GLN A 89 -0.78 13.98 10.45
N ARG A 90 -0.74 13.19 9.38
CA ARG A 90 -0.24 11.81 9.44
C ARG A 90 1.27 11.74 9.67
N LEU A 91 2.05 12.66 9.09
CA LEU A 91 3.51 12.70 9.28
C LEU A 91 3.89 13.03 10.73
N THR A 92 3.23 14.03 11.32
CA THR A 92 3.49 14.40 12.74
C THR A 92 3.17 13.26 13.72
N GLN A 93 2.20 12.41 13.38
CA GLN A 93 1.90 11.20 14.17
C GLN A 93 3.01 10.14 14.05
N ILE A 94 3.59 9.95 12.87
CA ILE A 94 4.67 8.97 12.64
C ILE A 94 5.94 9.34 13.44
N ASP A 95 6.34 10.62 13.42
CA ASP A 95 7.51 11.10 14.16
C ASP A 95 7.33 10.92 15.68
N SER A 96 6.10 11.18 16.17
CA SER A 96 5.76 11.04 17.59
C SER A 96 5.81 9.59 18.06
N VAL A 97 5.42 8.62 17.22
CA VAL A 97 5.46 7.18 17.54
C VAL A 97 6.90 6.66 17.50
N SER A 98 7.71 7.09 16.53
CA SER A 98 9.11 6.70 16.42
C SER A 98 9.95 7.18 17.60
N ALA A 99 9.64 8.37 18.14
CA ALA A 99 10.29 8.91 19.33
C ALA A 99 9.98 8.14 20.63
N LEU A 100 8.89 7.38 20.68
CA LEU A 100 8.49 6.58 21.84
C LEU A 100 9.10 5.17 21.86
N GLN A 101 9.60 4.65 20.74
CA GLN A 101 10.23 3.32 20.66
C GLN A 101 11.74 3.31 21.01
N LEU A 102 12.32 4.48 21.34
CA LEU A 102 13.73 4.65 21.71
C LEU A 102 13.96 4.82 23.22
N ARG A 103 12.99 4.46 24.08
CA ARG A 103 13.10 4.53 25.54
C ARG A 103 13.00 3.17 26.20
#